data_AF-A0A3B3UFR6-F1
#
_entry.id   AF-A0A3B3UFR6-F1
#
_cell.length_a   1.000
_cell.length_b   1.000
_cell.length_c   1.000
_cell.angle_alpha   90.00
_cell.angle_beta   90.00
_cell.angle_gamma   90.00
#
_symmetry.space_group_name_H-M   'P 1'
#
loop_
_entity.id
_entity.type
_entity.pdbx_description
1 polymer ?
#
loop_
_entity_poly.entity_id
_entity_poly.type
_entity_poly.pdbx_seq_one_letter_code
_entity_poly.pdbx_strand_id
1 'polypeptide(L)'
;CVSSKAKKTSTKTDLSLLLECVKFQMKCPDSQKQALLTIHSICEKRGNNETRAFRLELGGVSFLYNLSKSSNVHSDVKETALFTLGTLAEANVYCKNSLCRKDIFIDIAGHLQEDSPLNKKRVSVYLLFVLVAHNKLGQTLAQTTGCLEILMDLFRYCVVPLMLDNLRTVSQNYQLWTSVSSALCGSVNNPQNEEGQRICVAAFPIVKTWLQQISVPSTETFQPICSFIAMTVSNNSYVQESFAACGGLETLTLALLRVVSAAGTSLLSRQLSVVIVKTLSACITDNLSFQQNLSYTVFIPYGLVYHLFFLLTSSHFDPDDRLSVLLAIGECTEASEEHQSQLVDCGGLPIMITFLTEDSSEDVRKAATFILQTCKKARSFFNLLPFFLLLLFLHGYTRRNPLCISCVLTFEEVTSRSFASVQSSCVNSCDMHRVLQEATERFRMHRFNFGVRREQKSVTKEHSDTNSARVSTTKLHRSCENMGGRRLYSCKLSCKILRRKRQDFSGEEVHHLLSGVRKYGYSWNFILWSYPFQPGRTNVDLAKKYRRLMRQQKS
;
A
#
# COMPACT_ATOMS: atom_id res chain seq x y z
N CYS A 1 -28.89 -14.42 27.00
CA CYS A 1 -29.23 -15.23 25.80
C CYS A 1 -30.66 -15.07 25.29
N VAL A 2 -31.66 -14.81 26.14
CA VAL A 2 -33.08 -14.67 25.71
C VAL A 2 -33.36 -13.35 24.98
N SER A 3 -32.80 -12.22 25.45
CA SER A 3 -32.97 -10.89 24.83
C SER A 3 -32.40 -10.80 23.39
N SER A 4 -31.31 -11.51 23.08
CA SER A 4 -30.73 -11.52 21.72
C SER A 4 -31.46 -12.44 20.75
N LYS A 5 -32.18 -13.46 21.24
CA LYS A 5 -33.05 -14.31 20.41
C LYS A 5 -34.36 -13.59 20.06
N ALA A 6 -34.97 -12.89 21.01
CA ALA A 6 -36.20 -12.11 20.79
C ALA A 6 -35.99 -10.91 19.83
N LYS A 7 -34.82 -10.24 19.91
CA LYS A 7 -34.46 -9.19 18.93
C LYS A 7 -34.21 -9.73 17.52
N LYS A 8 -33.74 -10.98 17.37
CA LYS A 8 -33.52 -11.63 16.07
C LYS A 8 -34.82 -12.05 15.38
N THR A 9 -35.85 -12.38 16.14
CA THR A 9 -37.16 -12.75 15.58
C THR A 9 -37.93 -11.52 15.10
N SER A 10 -37.84 -10.37 15.80
CA SER A 10 -38.54 -9.15 15.34
C SER A 10 -37.99 -8.62 14.02
N THR A 11 -36.67 -8.55 13.84
CA THR A 11 -36.08 -8.03 12.60
C THR A 11 -36.33 -8.91 11.38
N LYS A 12 -36.49 -10.22 11.57
CA LYS A 12 -36.92 -11.14 10.50
C LYS A 12 -38.36 -10.84 10.06
N THR A 13 -39.26 -10.60 11.03
CA THR A 13 -40.65 -10.23 10.75
C THR A 13 -40.75 -8.87 10.06
N ASP A 14 -39.92 -7.91 10.47
CA ASP A 14 -39.85 -6.58 9.84
C ASP A 14 -39.39 -6.70 8.37
N LEU A 15 -38.38 -7.53 8.08
CA LEU A 15 -37.90 -7.79 6.72
C LEU A 15 -38.94 -8.53 5.85
N SER A 16 -39.70 -9.47 6.41
CA SER A 16 -40.77 -10.14 5.66
C SER A 16 -41.91 -9.18 5.34
N LEU A 17 -42.31 -8.33 6.29
CA LEU A 17 -43.34 -7.30 6.07
C LEU A 17 -42.88 -6.31 4.99
N LEU A 18 -41.63 -5.87 5.02
CA LEU A 18 -41.08 -4.98 3.98
C LEU A 18 -41.07 -5.65 2.59
N LEU A 19 -40.75 -6.95 2.51
CA LEU A 19 -40.85 -7.70 1.25
C LEU A 19 -42.29 -7.84 0.76
N GLU A 20 -43.25 -8.06 1.65
CA GLU A 20 -44.67 -8.07 1.33
C GLU A 20 -45.16 -6.70 0.86
N CYS A 21 -44.73 -5.62 1.52
CA CYS A 21 -45.01 -4.25 1.06
C CYS A 21 -44.52 -4.05 -0.38
N VAL A 22 -43.32 -4.49 -0.71
CA VAL A 22 -42.81 -4.40 -2.10
C VAL A 22 -43.64 -5.24 -3.07
N LYS A 23 -44.09 -6.44 -2.66
CA LYS A 23 -44.92 -7.33 -3.51
C LYS A 23 -46.32 -6.79 -3.78
N PHE A 24 -46.99 -6.25 -2.76
CA PHE A 24 -48.41 -5.90 -2.84
C PHE A 24 -48.67 -4.43 -3.20
N GLN A 25 -47.69 -3.54 -3.02
CA GLN A 25 -47.84 -2.10 -3.32
C GLN A 25 -47.36 -1.72 -4.73
N MET A 26 -47.66 -2.54 -5.75
CA MET A 26 -47.23 -2.31 -7.14
C MET A 26 -47.79 -1.02 -7.78
N LYS A 27 -48.81 -0.42 -7.16
CA LYS A 27 -49.42 0.85 -7.60
C LYS A 27 -48.76 2.11 -7.02
N CYS A 28 -47.83 1.97 -6.06
CA CYS A 28 -47.17 3.10 -5.40
C CYS A 28 -45.63 2.94 -5.43
N PRO A 29 -44.96 3.43 -6.50
CA PRO A 29 -43.52 3.31 -6.66
C PRO A 29 -42.70 3.90 -5.49
N ASP A 30 -43.16 5.01 -4.91
CA ASP A 30 -42.47 5.69 -3.80
C ASP A 30 -42.43 4.84 -2.53
N SER A 31 -43.56 4.17 -2.21
CA SER A 31 -43.62 3.26 -1.07
C SER A 31 -42.74 2.02 -1.28
N GLN A 32 -42.68 1.49 -2.51
CA GLN A 32 -41.77 0.39 -2.86
C GLN A 32 -40.30 0.82 -2.72
N LYS A 33 -39.94 2.01 -3.21
CA LYS A 33 -38.59 2.56 -3.08
C LYS A 33 -38.20 2.74 -1.61
N GLN A 34 -39.08 3.31 -0.81
CA GLN A 34 -38.83 3.51 0.61
C GLN A 34 -38.66 2.17 1.35
N ALA A 35 -39.46 1.16 1.01
CA ALA A 35 -39.31 -0.18 1.58
C ALA A 35 -37.95 -0.80 1.21
N LEU A 36 -37.50 -0.68 -0.04
CA LEU A 36 -36.18 -1.17 -0.49
C LEU A 36 -35.02 -0.47 0.21
N LEU A 37 -35.08 0.86 0.35
CA LEU A 37 -34.07 1.63 1.08
C LEU A 37 -34.04 1.29 2.58
N THR A 38 -35.21 0.97 3.15
CA THR A 38 -35.31 0.52 4.54
C THR A 38 -34.68 -0.87 4.71
N ILE A 39 -34.93 -1.79 3.79
CA ILE A 39 -34.26 -3.11 3.75
C ILE A 39 -32.74 -2.93 3.69
N HIS A 40 -32.24 -2.05 2.84
CA HIS A 40 -30.82 -1.72 2.74
C HIS A 40 -30.26 -1.22 4.09
N SER A 41 -30.90 -0.22 4.71
CA SER A 41 -30.48 0.36 6.00
C SER A 41 -30.44 -0.66 7.14
N ILE A 42 -31.41 -1.59 7.18
CA ILE A 42 -31.43 -2.68 8.15
C ILE A 42 -30.23 -3.61 7.92
N CYS A 43 -29.99 -3.99 6.66
CA CYS A 43 -28.91 -4.91 6.30
C CYS A 43 -27.51 -4.31 6.55
N GLU A 44 -27.32 -3.00 6.39
CA GLU A 44 -26.05 -2.30 6.63
C GLU A 44 -25.74 -2.19 8.14
N LYS A 45 -26.72 -1.78 8.97
CA LYS A 45 -26.49 -1.46 10.38
C LYS A 45 -26.27 -2.66 11.30
N ARG A 46 -26.72 -3.86 10.90
CA ARG A 46 -26.90 -4.99 11.83
C ARG A 46 -26.15 -6.28 11.47
N GLY A 47 -25.12 -6.17 10.62
CA GLY A 47 -23.99 -7.10 10.53
C GLY A 47 -24.30 -8.59 10.40
N ASN A 48 -24.16 -9.13 9.18
CA ASN A 48 -24.05 -10.54 8.78
C ASN A 48 -25.24 -11.49 9.07
N ASN A 49 -25.89 -11.41 10.23
CA ASN A 49 -26.96 -12.35 10.62
C ASN A 49 -28.31 -12.03 9.97
N GLU A 50 -28.68 -10.76 9.90
CA GLU A 50 -29.95 -10.33 9.31
C GLU A 50 -29.90 -10.39 7.78
N THR A 51 -28.76 -10.00 7.20
CA THR A 51 -28.45 -10.25 5.79
C THR A 51 -28.49 -11.75 5.47
N ARG A 52 -28.08 -12.63 6.40
CA ARG A 52 -28.16 -14.09 6.22
C ARG A 52 -29.61 -14.58 6.20
N ALA A 53 -30.47 -14.09 7.11
CA ALA A 53 -31.89 -14.43 7.14
C ALA A 53 -32.60 -13.96 5.86
N PHE A 54 -32.35 -12.73 5.42
CA PHE A 54 -32.88 -12.19 4.16
C PHE A 54 -32.45 -13.02 2.94
N ARG A 55 -31.18 -13.43 2.88
CA ARG A 55 -30.62 -14.23 1.78
C ARG A 55 -31.18 -15.64 1.69
N LEU A 56 -31.06 -16.41 2.77
CA LEU A 56 -31.27 -17.87 2.76
C LEU A 56 -32.71 -18.24 3.10
N GLU A 57 -33.35 -17.51 4.01
CA GLU A 57 -34.65 -17.92 4.55
C GLU A 57 -35.81 -17.20 3.85
N LEU A 58 -35.58 -15.99 3.33
CA LEU A 58 -36.62 -15.18 2.67
C LEU A 58 -36.50 -15.14 1.14
N GLY A 59 -35.45 -15.71 0.55
CA GLY A 59 -35.21 -15.68 -0.90
C GLY A 59 -35.07 -14.27 -1.47
N GLY A 60 -34.69 -13.29 -0.63
CA GLY A 60 -34.78 -11.86 -0.95
C GLY A 60 -33.89 -11.43 -2.12
N VAL A 61 -32.72 -12.08 -2.31
CA VAL A 61 -31.82 -11.78 -3.43
C VAL A 61 -32.45 -12.15 -4.77
N SER A 62 -33.03 -13.35 -4.87
CA SER A 62 -33.73 -13.79 -6.09
C SER A 62 -34.97 -12.93 -6.36
N PHE A 63 -35.70 -12.54 -5.31
CA PHE A 63 -36.84 -11.63 -5.44
C PHE A 63 -36.43 -10.26 -6.00
N LEU A 64 -35.38 -9.63 -5.43
CA LEU A 64 -34.89 -8.33 -5.90
C LEU A 64 -34.38 -8.39 -7.34
N TYR A 65 -33.72 -9.48 -7.72
CA TYR A 65 -33.27 -9.69 -9.10
C TYR A 65 -34.46 -9.82 -10.05
N ASN A 66 -35.46 -10.64 -9.72
CA ASN A 66 -36.68 -10.77 -10.51
C ASN A 66 -37.46 -9.45 -10.60
N LEU A 67 -37.49 -8.66 -9.51
CA LEU A 67 -38.11 -7.35 -9.47
C LEU A 67 -37.42 -6.39 -10.45
N SER A 68 -36.08 -6.42 -10.52
CA SER A 68 -35.32 -5.59 -11.45
C SER A 68 -35.57 -5.93 -12.93
N LYS A 69 -35.96 -7.18 -13.21
CA LYS A 69 -36.25 -7.68 -14.57
C LYS A 69 -37.72 -7.51 -14.98
N SER A 70 -38.62 -7.37 -14.02
CA SER A 70 -40.06 -7.34 -14.27
C SER A 70 -40.45 -6.21 -15.22
N SER A 71 -41.27 -6.52 -16.23
CA SER A 71 -41.83 -5.54 -17.17
C SER A 71 -42.81 -4.57 -16.51
N ASN A 72 -43.53 -5.04 -15.49
CA ASN A 72 -44.67 -4.36 -14.89
C ASN A 72 -44.31 -3.40 -13.74
N VAL A 73 -43.01 -3.21 -13.47
CA VAL A 73 -42.49 -2.38 -12.38
C VAL A 73 -41.98 -1.05 -12.93
N HIS A 74 -42.18 0.03 -12.19
CA HIS A 74 -41.67 1.36 -12.57
C HIS A 74 -40.13 1.37 -12.65
N SER A 75 -39.56 2.16 -13.58
CA SER A 75 -38.10 2.19 -13.81
C SER A 75 -37.30 2.47 -12.53
N ASP A 76 -37.73 3.46 -11.74
CA ASP A 76 -37.05 3.86 -10.51
C ASP A 76 -36.99 2.75 -9.45
N VAL A 77 -38.00 1.88 -9.42
CA VAL A 77 -38.04 0.73 -8.50
C VAL A 77 -37.09 -0.36 -8.98
N LYS A 78 -36.95 -0.56 -10.31
CA LYS A 78 -35.94 -1.48 -10.87
C LYS A 78 -34.53 -1.01 -10.55
N GLU A 79 -34.27 0.29 -10.71
CA GLU A 79 -32.98 0.91 -10.38
C GLU A 79 -32.67 0.79 -8.87
N THR A 80 -33.66 1.06 -8.01
CA THR A 80 -33.50 0.89 -6.56
C THR A 80 -33.24 -0.56 -6.20
N ALA A 81 -33.91 -1.53 -6.84
CA ALA A 81 -33.68 -2.95 -6.61
C ALA A 81 -32.26 -3.38 -7.00
N LEU A 82 -31.75 -2.94 -8.16
CA LEU A 82 -30.36 -3.18 -8.58
C LEU A 82 -29.36 -2.58 -7.60
N PHE A 83 -29.62 -1.36 -7.11
CA PHE A 83 -28.78 -0.71 -6.11
C PHE A 83 -28.75 -1.50 -4.79
N THR A 84 -29.92 -1.91 -4.30
CA THR A 84 -30.03 -2.75 -3.09
C THR A 84 -29.28 -4.07 -3.29
N LEU A 85 -29.36 -4.71 -4.46
CA LEU A 85 -28.58 -5.91 -4.78
C LEU A 85 -27.06 -5.66 -4.70
N GLY A 86 -26.58 -4.56 -5.28
CA GLY A 86 -25.17 -4.17 -5.24
C GLY A 86 -24.67 -4.00 -3.81
N THR A 87 -25.41 -3.24 -2.98
CA THR A 87 -25.02 -3.03 -1.58
C THR A 87 -25.03 -4.33 -0.75
N LEU A 88 -25.98 -5.22 -1.01
CA LEU A 88 -26.04 -6.54 -0.37
C LEU A 88 -24.87 -7.44 -0.79
N ALA A 89 -24.44 -7.35 -2.05
CA ALA A 89 -23.30 -8.09 -2.58
C ALA A 89 -21.96 -7.53 -2.06
N GLU A 90 -21.87 -6.22 -1.86
CA GLU A 90 -20.70 -5.55 -1.30
C GLU A 90 -20.49 -5.94 0.16
N ALA A 91 -21.57 -5.90 0.96
CA ALA A 91 -21.53 -6.27 2.35
C ALA A 91 -21.34 -7.79 2.58
N ASN A 92 -21.57 -8.64 1.58
CA ASN A 92 -21.55 -10.08 1.79
C ASN A 92 -21.07 -10.92 0.59
N VAL A 93 -19.98 -11.67 0.82
CA VAL A 93 -19.38 -12.58 -0.16
C VAL A 93 -20.34 -13.67 -0.64
N TYR A 94 -21.25 -14.18 0.20
CA TYR A 94 -22.23 -15.19 -0.24
C TYR A 94 -23.28 -14.59 -1.19
N CYS A 95 -23.74 -13.35 -0.96
CA CYS A 95 -24.57 -12.63 -1.93
C CYS A 95 -23.83 -12.48 -3.25
N LYS A 96 -22.58 -12.00 -3.17
CA LYS A 96 -21.73 -11.77 -4.34
C LYS A 96 -21.62 -13.03 -5.20
N ASN A 97 -21.29 -14.17 -4.58
CA ASN A 97 -21.15 -15.44 -5.29
C ASN A 97 -22.48 -15.96 -5.86
N SER A 98 -23.60 -15.79 -5.14
CA SER A 98 -24.95 -16.16 -5.63
C SER A 98 -25.36 -15.36 -6.87
N LEU A 99 -24.92 -14.10 -6.95
CA LEU A 99 -25.16 -13.22 -8.09
C LEU A 99 -24.14 -13.40 -9.22
N CYS A 100 -23.07 -14.17 -9.02
CA CYS A 100 -22.11 -14.49 -10.06
C CYS A 100 -22.62 -15.61 -10.97
N ARG A 101 -23.65 -15.30 -11.77
CA ARG A 101 -24.26 -16.21 -12.74
C ARG A 101 -24.26 -15.57 -14.13
N LYS A 102 -24.06 -16.39 -15.17
CA LYS A 102 -23.89 -15.91 -16.56
C LYS A 102 -25.10 -15.09 -17.05
N ASP A 103 -26.32 -15.48 -16.66
CA ASP A 103 -27.57 -14.78 -16.98
C ASP A 103 -27.59 -13.35 -16.43
N ILE A 104 -27.14 -13.14 -15.19
CA ILE A 104 -27.08 -11.81 -14.56
C ILE A 104 -26.12 -10.90 -15.32
N PHE A 105 -24.95 -11.42 -15.73
CA PHE A 105 -23.97 -10.62 -16.46
C PHE A 105 -24.46 -10.24 -17.87
N ILE A 106 -25.18 -11.13 -18.56
CA ILE A 106 -25.83 -10.81 -19.84
C ILE A 106 -26.90 -9.73 -19.65
N ASP A 107 -27.72 -9.82 -18.60
CA ASP A 107 -28.72 -8.80 -18.29
C ASP A 107 -28.05 -7.44 -17.99
N ILE A 108 -26.94 -7.44 -17.24
CA ILE A 108 -26.13 -6.22 -16.99
C ILE A 108 -25.58 -5.66 -18.30
N ALA A 109 -25.03 -6.48 -19.18
CA ALA A 109 -24.55 -6.06 -20.49
C ALA A 109 -25.67 -5.38 -21.31
N GLY A 110 -26.89 -5.92 -21.27
CA GLY A 110 -28.06 -5.32 -21.90
C GLY A 110 -28.44 -3.95 -21.30
N HIS A 111 -28.25 -3.75 -20.00
CA HIS A 111 -28.50 -2.47 -19.33
C HIS A 111 -27.46 -1.39 -19.63
N LEU A 112 -26.30 -1.77 -20.17
CA LEU A 112 -25.19 -0.87 -20.48
C LEU A 112 -25.19 -0.39 -21.94
N GLN A 113 -26.10 -0.90 -22.77
CA GLN A 113 -26.29 -0.48 -24.16
C GLN A 113 -26.70 1.00 -24.28
N GLU A 114 -26.48 1.59 -25.46
CA GLU A 114 -26.59 3.03 -25.70
C GLU A 114 -27.96 3.61 -25.30
N ASP A 115 -29.06 2.91 -25.58
CA ASP A 115 -30.44 3.36 -25.33
C ASP A 115 -30.86 3.42 -23.85
N SER A 116 -30.03 2.89 -22.94
CA SER A 116 -30.40 2.82 -21.52
C SER A 116 -30.26 4.17 -20.80
N PRO A 117 -31.18 4.52 -19.88
CA PRO A 117 -31.11 5.76 -19.12
C PRO A 117 -29.86 5.79 -18.22
N LEU A 118 -29.30 6.99 -18.04
CA LEU A 118 -28.03 7.19 -17.32
C LEU A 118 -28.04 6.60 -15.90
N ASN A 119 -29.13 6.71 -15.15
CA ASN A 119 -29.19 6.18 -13.79
C ASN A 119 -29.15 4.64 -13.78
N LYS A 120 -29.88 3.99 -14.69
CA LYS A 120 -29.81 2.54 -14.90
C LYS A 120 -28.40 2.08 -15.28
N LYS A 121 -27.70 2.82 -16.15
CA LYS A 121 -26.28 2.54 -16.46
C LYS A 121 -25.42 2.63 -15.20
N ARG A 122 -25.52 3.72 -14.43
CA ARG A 122 -24.72 3.93 -13.20
C ARG A 122 -24.92 2.81 -12.18
N VAL A 123 -26.17 2.45 -11.89
CA VAL A 123 -26.46 1.39 -10.92
C VAL A 123 -26.01 0.01 -11.43
N SER A 124 -26.13 -0.24 -12.74
CA SER A 124 -25.65 -1.49 -13.36
C SER A 124 -24.12 -1.59 -13.34
N VAL A 125 -23.41 -0.50 -13.61
CA VAL A 125 -21.94 -0.42 -13.47
C VAL A 125 -21.51 -0.63 -12.02
N TYR A 126 -22.21 -0.04 -11.04
CA TYR A 126 -21.92 -0.26 -9.62
C TYR A 126 -22.11 -1.73 -9.23
N LEU A 127 -23.22 -2.36 -9.64
CA LEU A 127 -23.44 -3.79 -9.40
C LEU A 127 -22.32 -4.62 -10.05
N LEU A 128 -21.96 -4.34 -11.30
CA LEU A 128 -20.89 -5.02 -12.00
C LEU A 128 -19.55 -4.89 -11.27
N PHE A 129 -19.18 -3.66 -10.88
CA PHE A 129 -17.98 -3.38 -10.07
C PHE A 129 -17.95 -4.24 -8.81
N VAL A 130 -19.05 -4.30 -8.05
CA VAL A 130 -19.13 -5.11 -6.83
C VAL A 130 -18.94 -6.60 -7.14
N LEU A 131 -19.50 -7.10 -8.24
CA LEU A 131 -19.40 -8.51 -8.62
C LEU A 131 -17.99 -8.91 -9.08
N VAL A 132 -17.26 -8.03 -9.75
CA VAL A 132 -15.89 -8.30 -10.24
C VAL A 132 -14.81 -8.01 -9.19
N ALA A 133 -15.00 -6.99 -8.36
CA ALA A 133 -13.99 -6.57 -7.38
C ALA A 133 -13.72 -7.66 -6.35
N HIS A 134 -12.44 -8.02 -6.19
CA HIS A 134 -11.98 -9.07 -5.29
C HIS A 134 -12.59 -10.46 -5.58
N ASN A 135 -12.94 -10.72 -6.84
CA ASN A 135 -13.66 -11.94 -7.20
C ASN A 135 -13.31 -12.48 -8.60
N LYS A 136 -12.46 -13.52 -8.64
CA LYS A 136 -12.01 -14.17 -9.89
C LYS A 136 -13.16 -14.71 -10.75
N LEU A 137 -14.19 -15.27 -10.11
CA LEU A 137 -15.36 -15.80 -10.83
C LEU A 137 -16.11 -14.67 -11.54
N GLY A 138 -16.33 -13.55 -10.86
CA GLY A 138 -16.99 -12.38 -11.42
C GLY A 138 -16.19 -11.77 -12.58
N GLN A 139 -14.87 -11.65 -12.44
CA GLN A 139 -13.98 -11.18 -13.52
C GLN A 139 -14.06 -12.08 -14.77
N THR A 140 -14.00 -13.40 -14.57
CA THR A 140 -14.09 -14.37 -15.68
C THR A 140 -15.45 -14.26 -16.38
N LEU A 141 -16.54 -14.16 -15.61
CA LEU A 141 -17.88 -13.99 -16.17
C LEU A 141 -17.98 -12.69 -16.97
N ALA A 142 -17.54 -11.56 -16.41
CA ALA A 142 -17.55 -10.26 -17.09
C ALA A 142 -16.87 -10.31 -18.47
N GLN A 143 -15.76 -11.03 -18.55
CA GLN A 143 -15.03 -11.24 -19.79
C GLN A 143 -15.82 -12.14 -20.76
N THR A 144 -16.29 -13.31 -20.32
CA THR A 144 -16.99 -14.27 -21.20
C THR A 144 -18.35 -13.80 -21.70
N THR A 145 -18.96 -12.81 -21.05
CA THR A 145 -20.27 -12.25 -21.42
C THR A 145 -20.17 -10.94 -22.21
N GLY A 146 -18.97 -10.45 -22.50
CA GLY A 146 -18.79 -9.19 -23.24
C GLY A 146 -18.92 -7.93 -22.39
N CYS A 147 -19.01 -8.04 -21.06
CA CYS A 147 -19.18 -6.86 -20.19
C CYS A 147 -17.91 -6.01 -20.13
N LEU A 148 -16.74 -6.63 -20.23
CA LEU A 148 -15.47 -5.90 -20.19
C LEU A 148 -15.31 -4.99 -21.42
N GLU A 149 -15.70 -5.49 -22.59
CA GLU A 149 -15.71 -4.79 -23.87
C GLU A 149 -16.67 -3.60 -23.83
N ILE A 150 -17.89 -3.81 -23.32
CA ILE A 150 -18.87 -2.72 -23.14
C ILE A 150 -18.36 -1.66 -22.17
N LEU A 151 -17.70 -2.06 -21.06
CA LEU A 151 -17.08 -1.11 -20.14
C LEU A 151 -15.95 -0.31 -20.81
N MET A 152 -15.15 -0.96 -21.65
CA MET A 152 -14.08 -0.30 -22.42
C MET A 152 -14.64 0.72 -23.41
N ASP A 153 -15.73 0.39 -24.11
CA ASP A 153 -16.37 1.31 -25.03
C ASP A 153 -16.97 2.52 -24.27
N LEU A 154 -17.71 2.28 -23.18
CA LEU A 154 -18.20 3.35 -22.31
C LEU A 154 -17.07 4.23 -21.76
N PHE A 155 -15.94 3.63 -21.39
CA PHE A 155 -14.77 4.35 -20.91
C PHE A 155 -14.21 5.31 -21.97
N ARG A 156 -14.17 4.88 -23.24
CA ARG A 156 -13.71 5.71 -24.36
C ARG A 156 -14.68 6.84 -24.70
N TYR A 157 -15.98 6.53 -24.78
CA TYR A 157 -16.99 7.49 -25.22
C TYR A 157 -17.35 8.54 -24.16
N CYS A 158 -17.37 8.18 -22.87
CA CYS A 158 -17.81 9.11 -21.82
C CYS A 158 -16.81 10.25 -21.55
N VAL A 159 -15.53 10.12 -21.92
CA VAL A 159 -14.51 11.18 -21.70
C VAL A 159 -14.57 12.29 -22.74
N VAL A 160 -15.05 12.02 -23.96
CA VAL A 160 -15.10 13.05 -25.00
C VAL A 160 -15.99 14.23 -24.58
N PRO A 161 -17.21 14.03 -24.04
CA PRO A 161 -18.02 15.14 -23.50
C PRO A 161 -17.42 15.84 -22.28
N LEU A 162 -16.57 15.15 -21.50
CA LEU A 162 -15.87 15.73 -20.34
C LEU A 162 -14.86 16.81 -20.73
N MET A 163 -14.38 16.77 -21.98
CA MET A 163 -13.40 17.72 -22.52
C MET A 163 -14.05 18.91 -23.25
N LEU A 164 -15.38 18.91 -23.47
CA LEU A 164 -16.07 19.80 -24.42
C LEU A 164 -17.11 20.77 -23.79
N ASP A 165 -17.06 20.99 -22.48
CA ASP A 165 -17.84 21.99 -21.71
C ASP A 165 -19.39 21.89 -21.76
N ASN A 166 -19.97 21.28 -20.71
CA ASN A 166 -21.38 21.45 -20.32
C ASN A 166 -21.61 21.04 -18.85
N LEU A 167 -21.43 21.95 -17.89
CA LEU A 167 -21.22 21.69 -16.45
C LEU A 167 -22.14 20.62 -15.78
N ARG A 168 -23.46 20.62 -16.04
CA ARG A 168 -24.39 19.68 -15.38
C ARG A 168 -24.35 18.27 -16.00
N THR A 169 -24.37 18.19 -17.32
CA THR A 169 -24.29 16.91 -18.06
C THR A 169 -22.88 16.30 -17.91
N VAL A 170 -21.85 17.15 -17.89
CA VAL A 170 -20.47 16.78 -17.58
C VAL A 170 -20.38 16.15 -16.19
N SER A 171 -21.02 16.71 -15.16
CA SER A 171 -20.98 16.14 -13.80
C SER A 171 -21.60 14.74 -13.71
N GLN A 172 -22.71 14.48 -14.41
CA GLN A 172 -23.35 13.16 -14.41
C GLN A 172 -22.57 12.13 -15.24
N ASN A 173 -22.09 12.53 -16.41
CA ASN A 173 -21.23 11.68 -17.24
C ASN A 173 -19.88 11.38 -16.56
N TYR A 174 -19.35 12.35 -15.80
CA TYR A 174 -18.17 12.17 -14.98
C TYR A 174 -18.34 11.08 -13.92
N GLN A 175 -19.46 11.11 -13.20
CA GLN A 175 -19.77 10.10 -12.18
C GLN A 175 -19.93 8.70 -12.79
N LEU A 176 -20.58 8.60 -13.95
CA LEU A 176 -20.67 7.35 -14.68
C LEU A 176 -19.27 6.88 -15.12
N TRP A 177 -18.49 7.74 -15.74
CA TRP A 177 -17.14 7.42 -16.22
C TRP A 177 -16.20 6.98 -15.08
N THR A 178 -16.24 7.65 -13.93
CA THR A 178 -15.46 7.26 -12.74
C THR A 178 -15.87 5.88 -12.24
N SER A 179 -17.17 5.56 -12.28
CA SER A 179 -17.69 4.24 -11.92
C SER A 179 -17.25 3.17 -12.92
N VAL A 180 -17.25 3.49 -14.22
CA VAL A 180 -16.77 2.61 -15.30
C VAL A 180 -15.27 2.33 -15.13
N SER A 181 -14.46 3.36 -14.89
CA SER A 181 -13.02 3.21 -14.60
C SER A 181 -12.78 2.28 -13.41
N SER A 182 -13.55 2.45 -12.33
CA SER A 182 -13.47 1.59 -11.14
C SER A 182 -13.86 0.14 -11.44
N ALA A 183 -14.93 -0.06 -12.23
CA ALA A 183 -15.36 -1.38 -12.68
C ALA A 183 -14.31 -2.08 -13.57
N LEU A 184 -13.67 -1.34 -14.47
CA LEU A 184 -12.55 -1.83 -15.27
C LEU A 184 -11.37 -2.24 -14.38
N CYS A 185 -10.95 -1.39 -13.44
CA CYS A 185 -9.89 -1.69 -12.49
C CYS A 185 -10.17 -2.99 -11.71
N GLY A 186 -11.40 -3.16 -11.21
CA GLY A 186 -11.82 -4.37 -10.50
C GLY A 186 -11.93 -5.61 -11.40
N SER A 187 -12.09 -5.43 -12.71
CA SER A 187 -12.19 -6.52 -13.69
C SER A 187 -10.83 -7.12 -14.06
N VAL A 188 -9.78 -6.29 -14.00
CA VAL A 188 -8.43 -6.67 -14.46
C VAL A 188 -7.46 -7.02 -13.32
N ASN A 189 -7.70 -6.52 -12.11
CA ASN A 189 -6.78 -6.70 -11.00
C ASN A 189 -7.50 -6.86 -9.65
N ASN A 190 -6.81 -7.48 -8.69
CA ASN A 190 -7.30 -7.89 -7.39
C ASN A 190 -8.57 -8.78 -7.45
N PRO A 191 -8.45 -10.09 -7.80
CA PRO A 191 -7.23 -10.81 -8.17
C PRO A 191 -6.75 -10.47 -9.59
N GLN A 192 -5.48 -10.72 -9.89
CA GLN A 192 -4.89 -10.45 -11.20
C GLN A 192 -5.57 -11.27 -12.31
N ASN A 193 -5.99 -10.58 -13.37
CA ASN A 193 -6.59 -11.15 -14.57
C ASN A 193 -5.81 -10.69 -15.81
N GLU A 194 -4.79 -11.47 -16.20
CA GLU A 194 -3.87 -11.12 -17.30
C GLU A 194 -4.59 -10.91 -18.63
N GLU A 195 -5.60 -11.72 -18.95
CA GLU A 195 -6.31 -11.59 -20.22
C GLU A 195 -7.17 -10.32 -20.24
N GLY A 196 -7.82 -9.99 -19.11
CA GLY A 196 -8.50 -8.71 -18.95
C GLY A 196 -7.54 -7.52 -19.11
N GLN A 197 -6.33 -7.61 -18.55
CA GLN A 197 -5.29 -6.57 -18.71
C GLN A 197 -4.88 -6.40 -20.19
N ARG A 198 -4.76 -7.49 -20.96
CA ARG A 198 -4.45 -7.44 -22.40
C ARG A 198 -5.55 -6.77 -23.20
N ILE A 199 -6.82 -7.05 -22.91
CA ILE A 199 -7.96 -6.37 -23.55
C ILE A 199 -7.91 -4.86 -23.30
N CYS A 200 -7.55 -4.44 -22.08
CA CYS A 200 -7.44 -3.03 -21.71
C CYS A 200 -6.31 -2.26 -22.42
N VAL A 201 -5.32 -2.94 -23.03
CA VAL A 201 -4.26 -2.28 -23.83
C VAL A 201 -4.84 -1.40 -24.93
N ALA A 202 -5.99 -1.78 -25.49
CA ALA A 202 -6.65 -1.02 -26.53
C ALA A 202 -7.17 0.36 -26.08
N ALA A 203 -7.14 0.69 -24.78
CA ALA A 203 -7.41 2.06 -24.28
C ALA A 203 -6.17 2.94 -24.20
N PHE A 204 -4.95 2.40 -24.26
CA PHE A 204 -3.73 3.17 -24.02
C PHE A 204 -3.50 4.35 -24.99
N PRO A 205 -3.76 4.24 -26.31
CA PRO A 205 -3.61 5.38 -27.20
C PRO A 205 -4.53 6.55 -26.83
N ILE A 206 -5.75 6.25 -26.37
CA ILE A 206 -6.74 7.24 -25.97
C ILE A 206 -6.35 7.86 -24.63
N VAL A 207 -5.93 7.03 -23.67
CA VAL A 207 -5.43 7.49 -22.36
C VAL A 207 -4.22 8.42 -22.51
N LYS A 208 -3.29 8.09 -23.42
CA LYS A 208 -2.16 8.97 -23.76
C LYS A 208 -2.65 10.35 -24.21
N THR A 209 -3.58 10.40 -25.16
CA THR A 209 -4.14 11.67 -25.65
C THR A 209 -4.76 12.49 -24.51
N TRP A 210 -5.49 11.84 -23.60
CA TRP A 210 -6.05 12.53 -22.42
C TRP A 210 -4.96 13.07 -21.50
N LEU A 211 -3.92 12.29 -21.19
CA LEU A 211 -2.80 12.75 -20.38
C LEU A 211 -2.08 13.97 -20.99
N GLN A 212 -2.05 14.09 -22.32
CA GLN A 212 -1.48 15.24 -23.00
C GLN A 212 -2.36 16.49 -22.94
N GLN A 213 -3.68 16.30 -23.06
CA GLN A 213 -4.69 17.36 -23.20
C GLN A 213 -5.18 17.92 -21.86
N ILE A 214 -5.09 17.16 -20.77
CA ILE A 214 -5.55 17.61 -19.45
C ILE A 214 -4.68 18.78 -18.95
N SER A 215 -5.33 19.92 -18.70
CA SER A 215 -4.72 21.08 -18.06
C SER A 215 -4.64 20.91 -16.54
N VAL A 216 -3.69 21.62 -15.92
CA VAL A 216 -3.04 21.26 -14.64
C VAL A 216 -3.91 21.27 -13.34
N PRO A 217 -5.22 21.63 -13.28
CA PRO A 217 -5.95 21.48 -12.01
C PRO A 217 -7.13 20.49 -11.98
N SER A 218 -7.35 19.58 -12.93
CA SER A 218 -8.39 18.54 -12.78
C SER A 218 -7.88 17.26 -12.09
N THR A 219 -7.44 17.38 -10.84
CA THR A 219 -7.03 16.24 -9.99
C THR A 219 -8.08 15.13 -9.98
N GLU A 220 -9.36 15.52 -10.01
CA GLU A 220 -10.50 14.62 -10.06
C GLU A 220 -10.41 13.66 -11.25
N THR A 221 -10.17 14.17 -12.46
CA THR A 221 -10.09 13.33 -13.67
C THR A 221 -8.80 12.52 -13.77
N PHE A 222 -7.71 13.01 -13.18
CA PHE A 222 -6.40 12.40 -13.34
C PHE A 222 -6.25 11.13 -12.49
N GLN A 223 -6.85 11.10 -11.31
CA GLN A 223 -6.76 9.97 -10.39
C GLN A 223 -7.38 8.67 -10.96
N PRO A 224 -8.59 8.67 -11.55
CA PRO A 224 -9.14 7.49 -12.20
C PRO A 224 -8.32 7.01 -13.41
N ILE A 225 -7.70 7.92 -14.17
CA ILE A 225 -6.80 7.55 -15.29
C ILE A 225 -5.57 6.84 -14.75
N CYS A 226 -4.90 7.41 -13.75
CA CYS A 226 -3.75 6.81 -13.10
C CYS A 226 -4.07 5.45 -12.48
N SER A 227 -5.22 5.35 -11.80
CA SER A 227 -5.68 4.09 -11.21
C SER A 227 -5.91 3.03 -12.29
N PHE A 228 -6.54 3.39 -13.41
CA PHE A 228 -6.74 2.50 -14.54
C PHE A 228 -5.41 2.01 -15.13
N ILE A 229 -4.45 2.91 -15.38
CA ILE A 229 -3.12 2.54 -15.88
C ILE A 229 -2.45 1.57 -14.89
N ALA A 230 -2.30 1.98 -13.62
CA ALA A 230 -1.60 1.21 -12.60
C ALA A 230 -2.19 -0.20 -12.42
N MET A 231 -3.52 -0.33 -12.39
CA MET A 231 -4.19 -1.61 -12.22
C MET A 231 -4.06 -2.50 -13.47
N THR A 232 -4.02 -1.90 -14.65
CA THR A 232 -3.89 -2.61 -15.94
C THR A 232 -2.47 -3.14 -16.17
N VAL A 233 -1.43 -2.34 -15.85
CA VAL A 233 -0.02 -2.73 -16.06
C VAL A 233 0.55 -3.61 -14.95
N SER A 234 -0.07 -3.62 -13.76
CA SER A 234 0.46 -4.29 -12.57
C SER A 234 0.76 -5.78 -12.82
N ASN A 235 2.00 -6.16 -12.52
CA ASN A 235 2.55 -7.51 -12.60
C ASN A 235 2.38 -8.18 -13.98
N ASN A 236 2.38 -7.39 -15.07
CA ASN A 236 2.20 -7.90 -16.43
C ASN A 236 3.16 -7.21 -17.40
N SER A 237 4.31 -7.85 -17.65
CA SER A 237 5.38 -7.30 -18.49
C SER A 237 4.92 -6.96 -19.91
N TYR A 238 4.10 -7.80 -20.53
CA TYR A 238 3.56 -7.56 -21.87
C TYR A 238 2.76 -6.24 -21.93
N VAL A 239 1.95 -5.98 -20.91
CA VAL A 239 1.11 -4.77 -20.85
C VAL A 239 1.93 -3.54 -20.49
N GLN A 240 2.94 -3.67 -19.62
CA GLN A 240 3.92 -2.62 -19.35
C GLN A 240 4.66 -2.20 -20.64
N GLU A 241 5.18 -3.18 -21.39
CA GLU A 241 5.85 -2.95 -22.67
C GLU A 241 4.94 -2.30 -23.70
N SER A 242 3.68 -2.73 -23.77
CA SER A 242 2.66 -2.14 -24.66
C SER A 242 2.38 -0.66 -24.32
N PHE A 243 2.34 -0.31 -23.02
CA PHE A 243 2.14 1.08 -22.60
C PHE A 243 3.34 1.97 -22.90
N ALA A 244 4.57 1.44 -22.80
CA ALA A 244 5.75 2.16 -23.25
C ALA A 244 5.80 2.30 -24.77
N ALA A 245 5.48 1.25 -25.51
CA ALA A 245 5.50 1.25 -26.98
C ALA A 245 4.54 2.28 -27.58
N CYS A 246 3.41 2.58 -26.92
CA CYS A 246 2.52 3.65 -27.37
C CYS A 246 3.00 5.07 -27.00
N GLY A 247 4.13 5.22 -26.28
CA GLY A 247 4.61 6.49 -25.73
C GLY A 247 3.82 6.98 -24.52
N GLY A 248 3.11 6.07 -23.84
CA GLY A 248 2.31 6.40 -22.65
C GLY A 248 3.19 6.80 -21.46
N LEU A 249 4.33 6.12 -21.29
CA LEU A 249 5.27 6.38 -20.19
C LEU A 249 5.92 7.76 -20.30
N GLU A 250 6.41 8.13 -21.49
CA GLU A 250 6.94 9.46 -21.78
C GLU A 250 5.92 10.55 -21.46
N THR A 251 4.68 10.35 -21.91
CA THR A 251 3.57 11.28 -21.65
C THR A 251 3.28 11.42 -20.15
N LEU A 252 3.33 10.31 -19.40
CA LEU A 252 3.11 10.30 -17.96
C LEU A 252 4.26 11.01 -17.22
N THR A 253 5.50 10.83 -17.65
CA THR A 253 6.66 11.57 -17.15
C THR A 253 6.53 13.07 -17.43
N LEU A 254 6.18 13.47 -18.64
CA LEU A 254 5.92 14.87 -18.98
C LEU A 254 4.79 15.48 -18.13
N ALA A 255 3.73 14.71 -17.87
CA ALA A 255 2.65 15.13 -16.98
C ALA A 255 3.15 15.34 -15.54
N LEU A 256 4.04 14.48 -15.03
CA LEU A 256 4.69 14.68 -13.73
C LEU A 256 5.47 16.00 -13.70
N LEU A 257 6.29 16.28 -14.72
CA LEU A 257 7.10 17.50 -14.79
C LEU A 257 6.25 18.77 -14.71
N ARG A 258 5.12 18.79 -15.43
CA ARG A 258 4.18 19.92 -15.44
C ARG A 258 3.59 20.20 -14.05
N VAL A 259 3.36 19.16 -13.27
CA VAL A 259 2.70 19.26 -11.96
C VAL A 259 3.70 19.47 -10.83
N VAL A 260 4.85 18.79 -10.85
CA VAL A 260 5.86 18.81 -9.78
C VAL A 260 6.43 20.21 -9.53
N SER A 261 6.58 21.03 -10.57
CA SER A 261 7.07 22.41 -10.41
C SER A 261 6.23 23.25 -9.43
N ALA A 262 4.93 22.97 -9.34
CA ALA A 262 3.99 23.62 -8.42
C ALA A 262 3.82 22.89 -7.07
N ALA A 263 4.53 21.78 -6.83
CA ALA A 263 4.35 20.96 -5.63
C ALA A 263 4.86 21.65 -4.35
N GLY A 264 5.69 22.69 -4.48
CA GLY A 264 6.11 23.53 -3.35
C GLY A 264 4.97 24.43 -2.82
N THR A 265 4.08 24.89 -3.69
CA THR A 265 3.06 25.90 -3.38
C THR A 265 1.64 25.32 -3.25
N SER A 266 1.32 24.25 -3.96
CA SER A 266 -0.04 23.67 -4.00
C SER A 266 -0.10 22.24 -3.46
N LEU A 267 -1.01 22.01 -2.50
CA LEU A 267 -1.30 20.68 -1.96
C LEU A 267 -1.84 19.73 -3.03
N LEU A 268 -2.71 20.23 -3.91
CA LEU A 268 -3.34 19.42 -4.98
C LEU A 268 -2.30 18.93 -5.99
N SER A 269 -1.36 19.80 -6.38
CA SER A 269 -0.25 19.42 -7.25
C SER A 269 0.65 18.37 -6.57
N ARG A 270 0.91 18.49 -5.26
CA ARG A 270 1.68 17.50 -4.51
C ARG A 270 1.00 16.12 -4.50
N GLN A 271 -0.29 16.08 -4.17
CA GLN A 271 -1.07 14.84 -4.18
C GLN A 271 -1.11 14.20 -5.58
N LEU A 272 -1.31 15.01 -6.61
CA LEU A 272 -1.32 14.56 -8.00
C LEU A 272 0.06 14.01 -8.43
N SER A 273 1.13 14.68 -8.04
CA SER A 273 2.50 14.22 -8.30
C SER A 273 2.73 12.84 -7.70
N VAL A 274 2.32 12.62 -6.45
CA VAL A 274 2.42 11.30 -5.80
C VAL A 274 1.62 10.24 -6.56
N VAL A 275 0.40 10.55 -7.01
CA VAL A 275 -0.43 9.62 -7.79
C VAL A 275 0.25 9.24 -9.11
N ILE A 276 0.85 10.21 -9.80
CA ILE A 276 1.62 9.96 -11.02
C ILE A 276 2.85 9.09 -10.72
N VAL A 277 3.59 9.38 -9.66
CA VAL A 277 4.78 8.60 -9.26
C VAL A 277 4.42 7.14 -8.94
N LYS A 278 3.33 6.90 -8.20
CA LYS A 278 2.82 5.55 -7.93
C LYS A 278 2.49 4.80 -9.23
N THR A 279 1.93 5.51 -10.20
CA THR A 279 1.58 4.95 -11.51
C THR A 279 2.81 4.64 -12.35
N LEU A 280 3.79 5.55 -12.36
CA LEU A 280 5.09 5.33 -13.02
C LEU A 280 5.80 4.10 -12.44
N SER A 281 5.85 3.99 -11.12
CA SER A 281 6.43 2.83 -10.42
C SER A 281 5.74 1.53 -10.86
N ALA A 282 4.41 1.48 -10.85
CA ALA A 282 3.67 0.30 -11.33
C ALA A 282 3.97 -0.08 -12.80
N CYS A 283 4.32 0.88 -13.65
CA CYS A 283 4.70 0.63 -15.05
C CYS A 283 6.09 0.01 -15.20
N ILE A 284 6.98 0.18 -14.21
CA ILE A 284 8.38 -0.26 -14.28
C ILE A 284 8.74 -1.41 -13.33
N THR A 285 7.87 -1.72 -12.36
CA THR A 285 8.09 -2.80 -11.39
C THR A 285 8.32 -4.16 -12.08
N ASP A 286 9.28 -4.94 -11.57
CA ASP A 286 9.61 -6.32 -11.94
C ASP A 286 10.09 -6.56 -13.39
N ASN A 287 10.49 -5.53 -14.14
CA ASN A 287 11.04 -5.68 -15.50
C ASN A 287 12.35 -4.91 -15.71
N LEU A 288 13.46 -5.43 -15.15
CA LEU A 288 14.78 -4.77 -15.14
C LEU A 288 15.32 -4.43 -16.54
N SER A 289 15.20 -5.36 -17.50
CA SER A 289 15.71 -5.14 -18.87
C SER A 289 14.96 -4.03 -19.61
N PHE A 290 13.64 -3.99 -19.43
CA PHE A 290 12.76 -2.93 -19.94
C PHE A 290 13.06 -1.59 -19.24
N GLN A 291 13.26 -1.62 -17.94
CA GLN A 291 13.55 -0.43 -17.13
C GLN A 291 14.89 0.21 -17.51
N GLN A 292 15.93 -0.58 -17.82
CA GLN A 292 17.20 -0.07 -18.32
C GLN A 292 17.04 0.69 -19.64
N ASN A 293 16.30 0.14 -20.61
CA ASN A 293 16.05 0.83 -21.88
C ASN A 293 15.27 2.14 -21.70
N LEU A 294 14.26 2.13 -20.83
CA LEU A 294 13.46 3.32 -20.50
C LEU A 294 14.26 4.37 -19.74
N SER A 295 15.21 3.94 -18.91
CA SER A 295 16.10 4.84 -18.17
C SER A 295 16.83 5.77 -19.13
N TYR A 296 17.44 5.23 -20.18
CA TYR A 296 18.23 6.02 -21.14
C TYR A 296 17.36 6.83 -22.11
N THR A 297 16.19 6.31 -22.49
CA THR A 297 15.34 6.92 -23.52
C THR A 297 14.36 7.95 -22.97
N VAL A 298 13.89 7.78 -21.73
CA VAL A 298 12.85 8.62 -21.11
C VAL A 298 13.35 9.27 -19.82
N PHE A 299 13.76 8.50 -18.82
CA PHE A 299 13.92 9.05 -17.47
C PHE A 299 15.14 9.96 -17.29
N ILE A 300 16.28 9.62 -17.90
CA ILE A 300 17.50 10.43 -17.83
C ILE A 300 17.34 11.76 -18.57
N PRO A 301 16.86 11.82 -19.84
CA PRO A 301 16.65 13.09 -20.54
C PRO A 301 15.70 14.04 -19.80
N TYR A 302 14.69 13.51 -19.11
CA TYR A 302 13.73 14.30 -18.34
C TYR A 302 14.13 14.55 -16.89
N GLY A 303 15.31 14.09 -16.44
CA GLY A 303 15.80 14.33 -15.09
C GLY A 303 14.89 13.83 -13.98
N LEU A 304 14.23 12.67 -14.17
CA LEU A 304 13.18 12.18 -13.26
C LEU A 304 13.63 12.14 -11.78
N VAL A 305 14.86 11.70 -11.52
CA VAL A 305 15.43 11.60 -10.15
C VAL A 305 15.45 12.96 -9.44
N TYR A 306 15.79 14.06 -10.14
CA TYR A 306 15.77 15.40 -9.56
C TYR A 306 14.35 15.81 -9.14
N HIS A 307 13.35 15.49 -9.96
CA HIS A 307 11.95 15.82 -9.67
C HIS A 307 11.37 14.99 -8.52
N LEU A 308 11.73 13.71 -8.43
CA LEU A 308 11.37 12.86 -7.28
C LEU A 308 12.02 13.36 -5.99
N PHE A 309 13.28 13.77 -6.06
CA PHE A 309 14.00 14.35 -4.94
C PHE A 309 13.38 15.68 -4.49
N PHE A 310 13.07 16.59 -5.42
CA PHE A 310 12.37 17.84 -5.12
C PHE A 310 11.04 17.59 -4.39
N LEU A 311 10.25 16.60 -4.86
CA LEU A 311 9.00 16.21 -4.22
C LEU A 311 9.21 15.74 -2.77
N LEU A 312 10.22 14.89 -2.52
CA LEU A 312 10.57 14.40 -1.18
C LEU A 312 10.99 15.50 -0.21
N THR A 313 11.68 16.53 -0.71
CA THR A 313 12.18 17.64 0.11
C THR A 313 11.16 18.76 0.36
N SER A 314 9.94 18.64 -0.16
CA SER A 314 8.91 19.67 0.02
C SER A 314 8.43 19.79 1.47
N SER A 315 8.26 21.03 1.96
CA SER A 315 8.03 21.38 3.37
C SER A 315 6.74 20.84 4.01
N HIS A 316 5.81 20.32 3.19
CA HIS A 316 4.51 19.78 3.61
C HIS A 316 4.22 18.42 2.95
N PHE A 317 5.26 17.62 2.74
CA PHE A 317 5.12 16.29 2.18
C PHE A 317 4.51 15.30 3.19
N ASP A 318 3.51 14.54 2.74
CA ASP A 318 2.81 13.57 3.59
C ASP A 318 3.75 12.39 3.92
N PRO A 319 4.02 12.08 5.20
CA PRO A 319 4.84 10.93 5.56
C PRO A 319 4.29 9.60 5.02
N ASP A 320 2.98 9.45 4.84
CA ASP A 320 2.37 8.21 4.33
C ASP A 320 2.75 7.95 2.85
N ASP A 321 3.06 9.00 2.08
CA ASP A 321 3.40 8.91 0.66
C ASP A 321 4.91 8.77 0.41
N ARG A 322 5.74 8.91 1.46
CA ARG A 322 7.21 8.93 1.37
C ARG A 322 7.76 7.63 0.84
N LEU A 323 7.21 6.52 1.31
CA LEU A 323 7.60 5.20 0.87
C LEU A 323 7.44 5.04 -0.65
N SER A 324 6.36 5.56 -1.23
CA SER A 324 6.11 5.40 -2.69
C SER A 324 7.15 6.14 -3.53
N VAL A 325 7.53 7.36 -3.12
CA VAL A 325 8.55 8.13 -3.85
C VAL A 325 9.95 7.54 -3.65
N LEU A 326 10.26 7.05 -2.45
CA LEU A 326 11.52 6.35 -2.20
C LEU A 326 11.64 5.06 -3.01
N LEU A 327 10.58 4.27 -3.12
CA LEU A 327 10.58 3.07 -3.95
C LEU A 327 10.83 3.43 -5.42
N ALA A 328 10.19 4.47 -5.95
CA ALA A 328 10.44 4.93 -7.32
C ALA A 328 11.89 5.40 -7.54
N ILE A 329 12.51 6.08 -6.58
CA ILE A 329 13.94 6.42 -6.63
C ILE A 329 14.80 5.16 -6.61
N GLY A 330 14.48 4.21 -5.73
CA GLY A 330 15.19 2.94 -5.62
C GLY A 330 15.15 2.14 -6.93
N GLU A 331 13.98 2.06 -7.56
CA GLU A 331 13.82 1.48 -8.89
C GLU A 331 14.76 2.20 -9.87
N CYS A 332 14.74 3.54 -9.95
CA CYS A 332 15.61 4.30 -10.86
C CYS A 332 17.11 4.07 -10.62
N THR A 333 17.56 4.01 -9.36
CA THR A 333 18.98 3.82 -9.01
C THR A 333 19.46 2.39 -9.22
N GLU A 334 18.57 1.40 -9.15
CA GLU A 334 18.88 0.02 -9.53
C GLU A 334 19.07 -0.10 -11.05
N ALA A 335 18.30 0.65 -11.85
CA ALA A 335 18.34 0.54 -13.31
C ALA A 335 19.58 1.16 -13.98
N SER A 336 20.12 2.27 -13.47
CA SER A 336 21.21 2.99 -14.16
C SER A 336 22.19 3.69 -13.22
N GLU A 337 23.47 3.67 -13.58
CA GLU A 337 24.53 4.41 -12.89
C GLU A 337 24.38 5.94 -13.04
N GLU A 338 23.74 6.40 -14.11
CA GLU A 338 23.52 7.83 -14.35
C GLU A 338 22.52 8.37 -13.32
N HIS A 339 21.44 7.62 -13.04
CA HIS A 339 20.49 7.95 -11.98
C HIS A 339 21.15 7.97 -10.60
N GLN A 340 22.12 7.08 -10.35
CA GLN A 340 22.90 7.11 -9.11
C GLN A 340 23.72 8.40 -9.01
N SER A 341 24.32 8.86 -10.12
CA SER A 341 25.05 10.13 -10.15
C SER A 341 24.12 11.32 -9.93
N GLN A 342 22.97 11.38 -10.61
CA GLN A 342 21.97 12.43 -10.40
C GLN A 342 21.50 12.52 -8.94
N LEU A 343 21.30 11.38 -8.27
CA LEU A 343 20.93 11.35 -6.85
C LEU A 343 22.04 11.89 -5.95
N VAL A 344 23.31 11.63 -6.29
CA VAL A 344 24.46 12.18 -5.54
C VAL A 344 24.53 13.68 -5.74
N ASP A 345 24.39 14.15 -6.98
CA ASP A 345 24.54 15.55 -7.36
C ASP A 345 23.43 16.43 -6.77
N CYS A 346 22.22 15.91 -6.59
CA CYS A 346 21.14 16.64 -5.93
C CYS A 346 21.23 16.63 -4.38
N GLY A 347 22.26 16.00 -3.79
CA GLY A 347 22.38 15.88 -2.34
C GLY A 347 21.43 14.83 -1.74
N GLY A 348 21.08 13.79 -2.50
CA GLY A 348 20.21 12.70 -2.06
C GLY A 348 20.79 11.85 -0.93
N LEU A 349 22.11 11.62 -0.92
CA LEU A 349 22.75 10.74 0.06
C LEU A 349 22.57 11.19 1.52
N PRO A 350 22.81 12.47 1.90
CA PRO A 350 22.52 12.96 3.24
C PRO A 350 21.07 12.70 3.67
N ILE A 351 20.10 12.94 2.78
CA ILE A 351 18.67 12.76 3.10
C ILE A 351 18.32 11.29 3.29
N MET A 352 18.88 10.38 2.48
CA MET A 352 18.70 8.94 2.69
C MET A 352 19.29 8.48 4.02
N ILE A 353 20.42 9.03 4.44
CA ILE A 353 21.01 8.76 5.76
C ILE A 353 20.10 9.29 6.87
N THR A 354 19.58 10.51 6.75
CA THR A 354 18.59 11.05 7.71
C THR A 354 17.37 10.15 7.82
N PHE A 355 16.80 9.67 6.72
CA PHE A 355 15.67 8.72 6.77
C PHE A 355 16.06 7.39 7.42
N LEU A 356 17.27 6.91 7.20
CA LEU A 356 17.78 5.69 7.85
C LEU A 356 17.89 5.84 9.37
N THR A 357 18.33 7.01 9.86
CA THR A 357 18.63 7.25 11.28
C THR A 357 17.47 7.82 12.09
N GLU A 358 16.65 8.68 11.48
CA GLU A 358 15.65 9.49 12.19
C GLU A 358 14.20 9.07 11.91
N ASP A 359 13.92 8.30 10.85
CA ASP A 359 12.54 7.95 10.50
C ASP A 359 11.98 6.84 11.42
N SER A 360 10.72 7.03 11.81
CA SER A 360 9.96 6.09 12.66
C SER A 360 9.46 4.86 11.89
N SER A 361 9.27 4.97 10.58
CA SER A 361 8.78 3.90 9.72
C SER A 361 9.89 2.93 9.32
N GLU A 362 9.70 1.66 9.67
CA GLU A 362 10.67 0.62 9.32
C GLU A 362 10.77 0.39 7.80
N ASP A 363 9.65 0.54 7.08
CA ASP A 363 9.60 0.39 5.62
C ASP A 363 10.36 1.53 4.92
N VAL A 364 10.30 2.76 5.44
CA VAL A 364 11.07 3.89 4.93
C VAL A 364 12.57 3.68 5.14
N ARG A 365 12.97 3.20 6.32
CA ARG A 365 14.40 2.86 6.58
C ARG A 365 14.91 1.77 5.65
N LYS A 366 14.09 0.74 5.37
CA LYS A 366 14.42 -0.31 4.41
C LYS A 366 14.59 0.24 3.00
N ALA A 367 13.67 1.09 2.54
CA ALA A 367 13.75 1.73 1.22
C ALA A 367 15.01 2.62 1.10
N ALA A 368 15.31 3.42 2.13
CA ALA A 368 16.53 4.23 2.17
C ALA A 368 17.80 3.37 2.16
N THR A 369 17.80 2.25 2.90
CA THR A 369 18.91 1.28 2.89
C THR A 369 19.12 0.71 1.50
N PHE A 370 18.02 0.33 0.82
CA PHE A 370 18.06 -0.22 -0.53
C PHE A 370 18.68 0.78 -1.52
N ILE A 371 18.22 2.03 -1.52
CA ILE A 371 18.77 3.10 -2.38
C ILE A 371 20.29 3.25 -2.13
N LEU A 372 20.71 3.33 -0.86
CA LEU A 372 22.13 3.44 -0.51
C LEU A 372 22.96 2.22 -0.96
N GLN A 373 22.38 1.02 -0.91
CA GLN A 373 23.04 -0.20 -1.39
C GLN A 373 23.16 -0.26 -2.91
N THR A 374 22.20 0.28 -3.66
CA THR A 374 22.23 0.33 -5.13
C THR A 374 23.29 1.30 -5.65
N CYS A 375 23.58 2.39 -4.94
CA CYS A 375 24.58 3.37 -5.33
C CYS A 375 26.03 2.83 -5.17
N LYS A 376 26.74 2.60 -6.29
CA LYS A 376 28.15 2.16 -6.27
C LYS A 376 29.09 3.16 -5.59
N LYS A 377 28.90 4.47 -5.84
CA LYS A 377 29.63 5.57 -5.18
C LYS A 377 29.38 5.62 -3.66
N ALA A 378 28.18 5.25 -3.21
CA ALA A 378 27.89 5.09 -1.79
C ALA A 378 28.57 3.83 -1.26
N ARG A 379 28.61 2.71 -1.99
CA ARG A 379 29.28 1.48 -1.56
C ARG A 379 30.78 1.68 -1.28
N SER A 380 31.48 2.52 -2.06
CA SER A 380 32.86 2.95 -1.75
C SER A 380 32.95 3.83 -0.49
N PHE A 381 31.97 4.71 -0.27
CA PHE A 381 31.84 5.53 0.95
C PHE A 381 31.51 4.67 2.20
N PHE A 382 30.72 3.60 2.03
CA PHE A 382 30.31 2.65 3.07
C PHE A 382 31.36 1.55 3.35
N ASN A 383 32.36 1.34 2.49
CA ASN A 383 33.53 0.54 2.87
C ASN A 383 34.40 1.23 3.95
N LEU A 384 34.15 2.53 4.23
CA LEU A 384 34.71 3.29 5.34
C LEU A 384 33.77 3.39 6.56
N LEU A 385 32.60 2.72 6.53
CA LEU A 385 31.54 2.86 7.55
C LEU A 385 31.89 2.43 8.98
N PRO A 386 32.91 1.60 9.29
CA PRO A 386 33.29 1.39 10.68
C PRO A 386 33.66 2.71 11.37
N PHE A 387 34.17 3.70 10.62
CA PHE A 387 34.48 5.04 11.11
C PHE A 387 33.25 5.96 11.18
N PHE A 388 32.32 5.87 10.22
CA PHE A 388 31.16 6.76 10.14
C PHE A 388 30.06 6.39 11.16
N LEU A 389 29.87 5.09 11.43
CA LEU A 389 29.01 4.63 12.52
C LEU A 389 29.56 5.05 13.89
N LEU A 390 30.88 5.11 14.05
CA LEU A 390 31.52 5.62 15.27
C LEU A 390 31.26 7.12 15.46
N LEU A 391 31.36 7.91 14.37
CA LEU A 391 31.08 9.35 14.36
C LEU A 391 29.60 9.67 14.65
N LEU A 392 28.66 8.89 14.11
CA LEU A 392 27.22 9.06 14.38
C LEU A 392 26.84 8.61 15.81
N PHE A 393 27.46 7.54 16.33
CA PHE A 393 27.31 7.15 17.74
C PHE A 393 27.84 8.22 18.70
N LEU A 394 28.92 8.92 18.32
CA LEU A 394 29.52 10.01 19.11
C LEU A 394 28.72 11.32 19.01
N HIS A 395 28.19 11.68 17.83
CA HIS A 395 27.36 12.87 17.65
C HIS A 395 26.00 12.78 18.39
N GLY A 396 25.45 11.56 18.53
CA GLY A 396 24.22 11.32 19.30
C GLY A 396 24.33 11.64 20.79
N TYR A 397 25.54 11.81 21.34
CA TYR A 397 25.76 12.10 22.76
C TYR A 397 26.11 13.57 23.08
N THR A 398 26.36 14.42 22.08
CA THR A 398 26.82 15.80 22.31
C THR A 398 25.87 16.84 21.74
N ARG A 399 24.71 17.01 22.39
CA ARG A 399 23.91 18.25 22.24
C ARG A 399 24.58 19.35 23.07
N ARG A 400 25.49 20.12 22.44
CA ARG A 400 25.87 21.53 22.72
C ARG A 400 27.02 21.94 21.76
N ASN A 401 26.78 22.93 20.89
CA ASN A 401 27.73 23.58 19.95
C ASN A 401 28.99 24.16 20.65
N PRO A 402 30.09 24.58 19.96
CA PRO A 402 30.25 24.94 18.54
C PRO A 402 31.53 24.43 17.80
N LEU A 403 31.63 24.79 16.52
CA LEU A 403 32.72 24.56 15.55
C LEU A 403 34.11 25.04 16.01
N CYS A 404 35.17 24.30 15.64
CA CYS A 404 36.55 24.79 15.62
C CYS A 404 36.93 25.16 14.17
N ILE A 405 37.09 26.45 13.89
CA ILE A 405 37.27 27.01 12.54
C ILE A 405 38.69 26.78 11.95
N SER A 406 39.67 26.29 12.72
CA SER A 406 41.07 26.19 12.25
C SER A 406 41.58 24.76 11.98
N CYS A 407 40.75 23.73 12.10
CA CYS A 407 41.16 22.34 11.83
C CYS A 407 40.54 21.84 10.52
N VAL A 408 40.96 22.42 9.40
CA VAL A 408 40.68 21.84 8.08
C VAL A 408 41.76 20.79 7.82
N LEU A 409 41.47 19.54 8.14
CA LEU A 409 42.29 18.41 7.69
C LEU A 409 41.93 18.09 6.24
N THR A 410 42.92 18.10 5.35
CA THR A 410 42.77 17.57 3.99
C THR A 410 42.57 16.06 4.06
N PHE A 411 41.51 15.57 3.43
CA PHE A 411 41.00 14.19 3.58
C PHE A 411 41.98 13.11 3.08
N GLU A 412 43.03 13.50 2.35
CA GLU A 412 43.99 12.60 1.72
C GLU A 412 45.10 12.11 2.68
N GLU A 413 45.28 12.72 3.86
CA GLU A 413 46.41 12.43 4.77
C GLU A 413 46.05 11.55 5.99
N VAL A 414 44.76 11.22 6.17
CA VAL A 414 44.26 10.54 7.39
C VAL A 414 44.01 9.05 7.14
N THR A 415 44.81 8.20 7.78
CA THR A 415 44.66 6.73 7.81
C THR A 415 44.52 6.24 9.25
N SER A 416 44.06 5.00 9.44
CA SER A 416 43.91 4.38 10.76
C SER A 416 45.20 4.32 11.60
N ARG A 417 46.36 4.49 10.95
CA ARG A 417 47.69 4.52 11.59
C ARG A 417 48.20 5.94 11.83
N SER A 418 47.83 6.91 11.00
CA SER A 418 48.28 8.31 11.12
C SER A 418 47.36 9.19 11.98
N PHE A 419 46.15 8.74 12.29
CA PHE A 419 45.17 9.54 13.06
C PHE A 419 45.68 9.97 14.44
N ALA A 420 46.31 9.05 15.19
CA ALA A 420 46.83 9.36 16.52
C ALA A 420 48.02 10.34 16.49
N SER A 421 48.87 10.26 15.45
CA SER A 421 50.01 11.17 15.29
C SER A 421 49.55 12.56 14.85
N VAL A 422 48.60 12.65 13.92
CA VAL A 422 48.00 13.90 13.43
C VAL A 422 47.25 14.63 14.54
N GLN A 423 46.59 13.89 15.44
CA GLN A 423 45.94 14.46 16.63
C GLN A 423 46.94 15.01 17.65
N SER A 424 48.11 14.37 17.80
CA SER A 424 49.16 14.80 18.74
C SER A 424 49.98 16.00 18.28
N SER A 425 49.98 16.31 16.97
CA SER A 425 50.72 17.43 16.38
C SER A 425 49.95 18.76 16.38
N CYS A 426 48.72 18.80 16.90
CA CYS A 426 47.93 20.03 16.98
C CYS A 426 48.48 20.94 18.10
N VAL A 427 49.08 22.08 17.71
CA VAL A 427 49.79 23.01 18.61
C VAL A 427 48.85 23.72 19.61
N ASN A 428 47.56 23.82 19.33
CA ASN A 428 46.57 24.39 20.25
C ASN A 428 45.59 23.30 20.67
N SER A 429 45.87 22.65 21.81
CA SER A 429 45.03 21.63 22.45
C SER A 429 43.66 22.19 22.84
N CYS A 430 42.76 22.34 21.87
CA CYS A 430 41.39 22.73 22.14
C CYS A 430 40.69 21.64 22.97
N ASP A 431 39.70 22.02 23.77
CA ASP A 431 39.01 21.08 24.67
C ASP A 431 38.45 19.86 23.94
N MET A 432 38.09 20.00 22.65
CA MET A 432 37.68 18.90 21.78
C MET A 432 38.79 17.84 21.60
N HIS A 433 40.03 18.25 21.33
CA HIS A 433 41.16 17.32 21.14
C HIS A 433 41.57 16.63 22.44
N ARG A 434 41.50 17.34 23.57
CA ARG A 434 41.77 16.78 24.91
C ARG A 434 40.72 15.75 25.31
N VAL A 435 39.44 16.04 25.04
CA VAL A 435 38.33 15.09 25.30
C VAL A 435 38.41 13.86 24.39
N LEU A 436 38.80 14.02 23.12
CA LEU A 436 39.02 12.88 22.21
C LEU A 436 40.23 12.02 22.63
N GLN A 437 41.31 12.64 23.12
CA GLN A 437 42.48 11.92 23.63
C GLN A 437 42.16 11.16 24.92
N GLU A 438 41.43 11.79 25.86
CA GLU A 438 40.94 11.12 27.08
C GLU A 438 39.94 9.99 26.77
N ALA A 439 39.05 10.16 25.81
CA ALA A 439 38.10 9.11 25.42
C ALA A 439 38.81 7.92 24.76
N THR A 440 39.83 8.18 23.95
CA THR A 440 40.66 7.15 23.31
C THR A 440 41.46 6.36 24.35
N GLU A 441 42.04 7.04 25.35
CA GLU A 441 42.73 6.37 26.45
C GLU A 441 41.76 5.65 27.40
N ARG A 442 40.57 6.19 27.65
CA ARG A 442 39.52 5.49 28.41
C ARG A 442 39.07 4.22 27.70
N PHE A 443 38.98 4.21 26.37
CA PHE A 443 38.64 3.00 25.61
C PHE A 443 39.75 1.94 25.67
N ARG A 444 41.03 2.37 25.57
CA ARG A 444 42.20 1.49 25.76
C ARG A 444 42.26 0.92 27.18
N MET A 445 41.99 1.73 28.20
CA MET A 445 41.93 1.33 29.61
C MET A 445 40.72 0.44 29.95
N HIS A 446 39.55 0.68 29.32
CA HIS A 446 38.36 -0.15 29.52
C HIS A 446 38.51 -1.54 28.89
N ARG A 447 39.36 -1.67 27.86
CA ARG A 447 39.76 -2.95 27.27
C ARG A 447 40.77 -3.71 28.14
N PHE A 448 41.56 -3.01 28.95
CA PHE A 448 42.50 -3.61 29.92
C PHE A 448 41.80 -4.02 31.25
N ASN A 449 40.85 -3.22 31.75
CA ASN A 449 40.13 -3.49 33.02
C ASN A 449 39.02 -4.56 32.91
N PHE A 450 38.50 -4.86 31.71
CA PHE A 450 37.54 -5.97 31.52
C PHE A 450 38.20 -7.36 31.64
N GLY A 451 39.54 -7.42 31.59
CA GLY A 451 40.32 -8.65 31.81
C GLY A 451 40.47 -9.06 33.27
N VAL A 452 40.34 -8.15 34.25
CA VAL A 452 40.70 -8.42 35.67
C VAL A 452 39.47 -8.56 36.60
N ARG A 453 38.28 -8.06 36.22
CA ARG A 453 37.08 -8.09 37.10
C ARG A 453 36.19 -9.34 37.00
N ARG A 454 36.63 -10.40 36.31
CA ARG A 454 35.86 -11.64 36.16
C ARG A 454 36.09 -12.69 37.27
N GLU A 455 36.96 -12.42 38.25
CA GLU A 455 37.23 -13.36 39.35
C GLU A 455 36.49 -13.08 40.68
N GLN A 456 35.71 -12.01 40.84
CA GLN A 456 35.20 -11.63 42.18
C GLN A 456 33.68 -11.40 42.36
N LYS A 457 32.81 -11.74 41.41
CA LYS A 457 31.35 -11.60 41.62
C LYS A 457 30.56 -12.90 41.44
N SER A 458 31.07 -13.95 42.08
CA SER A 458 30.42 -15.25 42.28
C SER A 458 29.67 -15.37 43.62
N VAL A 459 29.38 -14.29 44.36
CA VAL A 459 28.66 -14.37 45.64
C VAL A 459 27.66 -13.22 45.79
N THR A 460 26.46 -13.54 46.29
CA THR A 460 25.25 -12.72 46.60
C THR A 460 24.21 -12.61 45.46
N LYS A 461 23.18 -13.50 45.37
CA LYS A 461 21.88 -13.60 46.13
C LYS A 461 21.09 -12.29 46.17
N GLU A 462 19.76 -12.21 46.11
CA GLU A 462 18.55 -13.03 45.82
C GLU A 462 17.36 -12.09 46.19
N HIS A 463 16.12 -12.32 45.71
CA HIS A 463 14.83 -11.62 46.01
C HIS A 463 14.56 -10.29 45.24
N SER A 464 13.38 -9.93 44.70
CA SER A 464 11.96 -10.37 44.87
C SER A 464 11.03 -9.88 43.72
N ASP A 465 10.07 -10.72 43.33
CA ASP A 465 8.62 -10.58 42.92
C ASP A 465 7.91 -9.18 42.95
N THR A 466 6.73 -8.86 42.35
CA THR A 466 5.67 -9.45 41.49
C THR A 466 4.67 -8.35 40.98
N ASN A 467 3.95 -8.64 39.87
CA ASN A 467 2.53 -8.36 39.50
C ASN A 467 1.86 -6.94 39.50
N SER A 468 1.11 -6.62 38.41
CA SER A 468 -0.38 -6.58 38.37
C SER A 468 -0.94 -5.90 37.09
N ALA A 469 -2.17 -6.28 36.69
CA ALA A 469 -2.90 -5.88 35.48
C ALA A 469 -4.28 -5.28 35.81
N ARG A 470 -4.87 -4.41 34.96
CA ARG A 470 -6.34 -4.35 34.71
C ARG A 470 -6.79 -3.42 33.56
N VAL A 471 -8.04 -3.68 33.14
CA VAL A 471 -8.79 -3.35 31.90
C VAL A 471 -9.89 -2.31 32.16
N SER A 472 -10.46 -1.65 31.12
CA SER A 472 -11.92 -1.39 30.83
C SER A 472 -12.22 0.02 30.25
N THR A 473 -12.62 0.21 28.97
CA THR A 473 -13.98 0.26 28.30
C THR A 473 -14.70 1.64 28.16
N THR A 474 -15.00 1.98 26.90
CA THR A 474 -16.22 2.61 26.29
C THR A 474 -16.66 4.06 26.58
N LYS A 475 -16.93 4.83 25.51
CA LYS A 475 -18.27 5.36 25.14
C LYS A 475 -18.32 6.02 23.73
N LEU A 476 -19.45 5.81 23.06
CA LEU A 476 -19.92 6.29 21.74
C LEU A 476 -20.91 7.44 21.93
N HIS A 477 -20.85 8.52 21.12
CA HIS A 477 -22.04 9.21 20.55
C HIS A 477 -21.66 10.33 19.54
N ARG A 478 -22.03 10.15 18.25
CA ARG A 478 -22.76 11.11 17.38
C ARG A 478 -22.65 10.71 15.90
N SER A 479 -23.80 10.73 15.24
CA SER A 479 -24.04 10.36 13.84
C SER A 479 -24.56 11.56 13.06
N CYS A 480 -24.31 11.53 11.75
CA CYS A 480 -24.99 12.23 10.66
C CYS A 480 -24.91 13.77 10.62
N GLU A 481 -23.90 14.24 9.89
CA GLU A 481 -23.94 15.32 8.90
C GLU A 481 -22.62 15.21 8.13
N ASN A 482 -22.66 14.77 6.86
CA ASN A 482 -21.62 14.93 5.81
C ASN A 482 -21.80 13.89 4.69
N MET A 483 -22.62 14.24 3.71
CA MET A 483 -22.57 13.66 2.37
C MET A 483 -21.78 14.63 1.49
N GLY A 484 -20.47 14.42 1.43
CA GLY A 484 -19.50 15.28 0.76
C GLY A 484 -18.16 15.18 1.46
N GLY A 485 -17.32 14.25 1.02
CA GLY A 485 -15.98 14.03 1.58
C GLY A 485 -15.88 12.84 2.54
N ARG A 486 -15.70 11.63 1.99
CA ARG A 486 -15.01 10.56 2.72
C ARG A 486 -13.66 10.33 2.05
N ARG A 487 -12.61 10.64 2.80
CA ARG A 487 -11.21 10.38 2.48
C ARG A 487 -11.04 8.94 2.03
N LEU A 488 -10.29 8.76 0.95
CA LEU A 488 -9.66 7.50 0.58
C LEU A 488 -9.03 6.87 1.82
N TYR A 489 -9.52 5.70 2.21
CA TYR A 489 -8.84 4.88 3.20
C TYR A 489 -7.54 4.39 2.56
N SER A 490 -6.42 4.90 3.07
CA SER A 490 -5.14 4.22 3.13
C SER A 490 -5.38 2.74 3.43
N CYS A 491 -5.07 1.91 2.44
CA CYS A 491 -5.19 0.46 2.52
C CYS A 491 -4.06 -0.04 3.44
N LYS A 492 -4.34 -0.10 4.75
CA LYS A 492 -3.49 -0.86 5.68
C LYS A 492 -3.62 -2.34 5.34
N LEU A 493 -2.56 -2.83 4.71
CA LEU A 493 -2.23 -4.22 4.43
C LEU A 493 -2.40 -5.07 5.71
N SER A 494 -3.54 -5.75 5.86
CA SER A 494 -3.67 -6.85 6.82
C SER A 494 -3.16 -8.11 6.15
N CYS A 495 -1.84 -8.33 6.27
CA CYS A 495 -1.22 -9.62 5.98
C CYS A 495 -1.92 -10.69 6.83
N LYS A 496 -2.79 -11.48 6.18
CA LYS A 496 -3.14 -12.80 6.69
C LYS A 496 -1.83 -13.57 6.80
N ILE A 497 -1.35 -13.71 8.03
CA ILE A 497 -0.31 -14.64 8.42
C ILE A 497 -0.77 -16.01 7.90
N LEU A 498 -0.22 -16.43 6.76
CA LEU A 498 -0.20 -17.82 6.35
C LEU A 498 0.38 -18.58 7.56
N ARG A 499 -0.48 -19.33 8.26
CA ARG A 499 -0.02 -20.24 9.30
C ARG A 499 0.94 -21.22 8.62
N ARG A 500 2.25 -20.98 8.81
CA ARG A 500 3.32 -21.85 8.34
C ARG A 500 3.01 -23.28 8.81
N LYS A 501 3.05 -24.24 7.87
CA LYS A 501 3.05 -25.67 8.21
C LYS A 501 4.17 -25.90 9.24
N ARG A 502 3.86 -26.56 10.36
CA ARG A 502 4.88 -26.90 11.36
C ARG A 502 5.86 -27.89 10.71
N GLN A 503 7.12 -27.50 10.63
CA GLN A 503 8.23 -28.37 10.27
C GLN A 503 9.01 -28.72 11.54
N ASP A 504 9.26 -30.00 11.76
CA ASP A 504 10.01 -30.49 12.91
C ASP A 504 11.51 -30.18 12.78
N PHE A 505 12.21 -30.09 13.91
CA PHE A 505 13.66 -29.84 13.93
C PHE A 505 14.41 -31.12 13.58
N SER A 506 15.39 -31.03 12.67
CA SER A 506 16.31 -32.14 12.40
C SER A 506 17.24 -32.41 13.58
N GLY A 507 17.86 -33.60 13.63
CA GLY A 507 18.85 -33.95 14.67
C GLY A 507 20.05 -32.99 14.69
N GLU A 508 20.49 -32.54 13.52
CA GLU A 508 21.58 -31.56 13.36
C GLU A 508 21.18 -30.16 13.84
N GLU A 509 19.95 -29.69 13.55
CA GLU A 509 19.46 -28.41 14.08
C GLU A 509 19.35 -28.43 15.61
N VAL A 510 18.99 -29.57 16.21
CA VAL A 510 19.00 -29.74 17.66
C VAL A 510 20.42 -29.69 18.21
N HIS A 511 21.40 -30.29 17.52
CA HIS A 511 22.80 -30.21 17.90
C HIS A 511 23.34 -28.77 17.84
N HIS A 512 23.08 -28.04 16.75
CA HIS A 512 23.41 -26.62 16.60
C HIS A 512 22.78 -25.75 17.69
N LEU A 513 21.52 -26.04 18.04
CA LEU A 513 20.82 -25.34 19.12
C LEU A 513 21.48 -25.58 20.48
N LEU A 514 21.79 -26.83 20.83
CA LEU A 514 22.43 -27.16 22.11
C LEU A 514 23.86 -26.63 22.20
N SER A 515 24.64 -26.73 21.11
CA SER A 515 25.99 -26.16 21.02
C SER A 515 25.98 -24.63 21.07
N GLY A 516 25.03 -24.00 20.38
CA GLY A 516 24.80 -22.56 20.41
C GLY A 516 24.41 -22.05 21.78
N VAL A 517 23.52 -22.75 22.51
CA VAL A 517 23.19 -22.36 23.89
C VAL A 517 24.39 -22.53 24.82
N ARG A 518 25.20 -23.58 24.64
CA ARG A 518 26.43 -23.78 25.42
C ARG A 518 27.46 -22.66 25.18
N LYS A 519 27.55 -22.13 23.96
CA LYS A 519 28.56 -21.13 23.56
C LYS A 519 28.10 -19.67 23.73
N TYR A 520 26.82 -19.37 23.49
CA TYR A 520 26.28 -18.00 23.44
C TYR A 520 25.17 -17.73 24.46
N GLY A 521 24.86 -18.70 25.33
CA GLY A 521 23.78 -18.61 26.31
C GLY A 521 22.39 -18.59 25.66
N TYR A 522 21.41 -17.91 26.27
CA TYR A 522 20.05 -17.80 25.73
C TYR A 522 19.89 -16.72 24.64
N SER A 523 20.99 -16.34 23.98
CA SER A 523 21.03 -15.32 22.93
C SER A 523 20.54 -15.90 21.61
N TRP A 524 19.23 -16.14 21.50
CA TRP A 524 18.61 -16.87 20.38
C TRP A 524 18.89 -16.26 18.99
N ASN A 525 18.98 -14.93 18.88
CA ASN A 525 19.34 -14.26 17.62
C ASN A 525 20.78 -14.59 17.21
N PHE A 526 21.70 -14.58 18.18
CA PHE A 526 23.10 -14.88 17.93
C PHE A 526 23.28 -16.34 17.52
N ILE A 527 22.56 -17.26 18.17
CA ILE A 527 22.56 -18.68 17.81
C ILE A 527 22.01 -18.88 16.39
N LEU A 528 20.89 -18.24 16.06
CA LEU A 528 20.25 -18.33 14.74
C LEU A 528 21.18 -17.85 13.62
N TRP A 529 22.02 -16.85 13.87
CA TRP A 529 22.99 -16.33 12.89
C TRP A 529 24.31 -17.10 12.86
N SER A 530 24.65 -17.83 13.93
CA SER A 530 25.95 -18.51 14.05
C SER A 530 25.95 -19.93 13.47
N TYR A 531 24.79 -20.54 13.24
CA TYR A 531 24.67 -21.92 12.76
C TYR A 531 23.67 -22.05 11.61
N PRO A 532 23.85 -23.02 10.70
CA PRO A 532 22.92 -23.24 9.60
C PRO A 532 21.63 -23.88 10.12
N PHE A 533 20.57 -23.09 10.22
CA PHE A 533 19.19 -23.54 10.47
C PHE A 533 18.37 -23.50 9.19
N GLN A 534 17.28 -24.27 9.12
CA GLN A 534 16.42 -24.27 7.94
C GLN A 534 15.83 -22.87 7.66
N PRO A 535 15.70 -22.48 6.38
CA PRO A 535 15.12 -21.20 6.00
C PRO A 535 13.72 -21.02 6.60
N GLY A 536 13.54 -19.95 7.38
CA GLY A 536 12.28 -19.62 8.04
C GLY A 536 12.19 -19.96 9.52
N ARG A 537 13.23 -20.56 10.14
CA ARG A 537 13.36 -20.68 11.60
C ARG A 537 13.52 -19.31 12.25
N THR A 538 12.79 -19.09 13.34
CA THR A 538 12.87 -17.85 14.12
C THR A 538 13.51 -18.08 15.48
N ASN A 539 14.03 -17.01 16.09
CA ASN A 539 14.55 -17.02 17.46
C ASN A 539 13.55 -17.59 18.49
N VAL A 540 12.25 -17.35 18.29
CA VAL A 540 11.15 -17.85 19.12
C VAL A 540 11.01 -19.37 18.99
N ASP A 541 11.24 -19.93 17.79
CA ASP A 541 11.17 -21.37 17.54
C ASP A 541 12.29 -22.11 18.25
N LEU A 542 13.52 -21.58 18.19
CA LEU A 542 14.69 -22.10 18.92
C LEU A 542 14.45 -22.09 20.43
N ALA A 543 13.97 -20.97 20.98
CA ALA A 543 13.63 -20.85 22.40
C ALA A 543 12.53 -21.84 22.86
N LYS A 544 11.53 -22.10 22.01
CA LYS A 544 10.46 -23.07 22.29
C LYS A 544 10.95 -24.50 22.20
N LYS A 545 11.80 -24.84 21.21
CA LYS A 545 12.38 -26.18 21.06
C LYS A 545 13.32 -26.51 22.22
N TYR A 546 14.20 -25.60 22.61
CA TYR A 546 15.12 -25.80 23.74
C TYR A 546 14.35 -26.05 25.05
N ARG A 547 13.30 -25.27 25.34
CA ARG A 547 12.44 -25.49 26.52
C ARG A 547 11.76 -26.86 26.53
N ARG A 548 11.40 -27.42 25.37
CA ARG A 548 10.81 -28.76 25.27
C ARG A 548 11.86 -29.85 25.53
N LEU A 549 13.06 -29.71 24.98
CA LEU A 549 14.18 -30.64 25.21
C LEU A 549 14.56 -30.69 26.70
N MET A 550 14.64 -29.54 27.35
CA MET A 550 14.97 -29.45 28.78
C MET A 550 13.88 -30.01 29.70
N ARG A 551 12.62 -30.04 29.24
CA ARG A 551 11.51 -30.70 29.97
C ARG A 551 11.55 -32.21 29.82
N GLN A 552 11.98 -32.72 28.66
CA GLN A 552 12.12 -34.15 28.39
C GLN A 552 13.35 -34.78 29.06
N GLN A 553 14.36 -34.00 29.42
CA GLN A 553 15.52 -34.46 30.22
C GLN A 553 15.27 -34.50 31.74
N LYS A 554 14.14 -33.95 32.21
CA LYS A 554 13.77 -33.91 33.64
C LYS A 554 12.67 -34.93 34.03
N SER A 555 12.18 -35.71 33.07
CA SER A 555 11.42 -36.94 33.30
C SER A 555 12.32 -38.13 33.03
#